data_AF-A0A7J6X5W4-F1
#
_entry.id   AF-A0A7J6X5W4-F1
#
_cell.length_a   1.000
_cell.length_b   1.000
_cell.length_c   1.000
_cell.angle_alpha   90.00
_cell.angle_beta   90.00
_cell.angle_gamma   90.00
#
_symmetry.space_group_name_H-M   'P 1'
#
loop_
_entity.id
_entity.type
_entity.pdbx_description
1 polymer ?
#
loop_
_entity_poly.entity_id
_entity_poly.type
_entity_poly.pdbx_seq_one_letter_code
_entity_poly.pdbx_strand_id
1 'polypeptide(L)'
;MAGTLSKYTGGQVYYYPGFQGDIHGEKLSYDLARDLTRETAWESVMRIRCGKGVRFTTYHGHFMLRSTDLLALPAVDCDKAFAMQLSLEDQLLTTQIVYFQVALLYTSSCGERRIRVHTAAAPVVTDLAEMYRQADTGAITTLLSRLAIEKSLSHKLDDARHSVQLRIVKVLKEYRNLYATQHRLGGRMIYPESLKFLVLYGLALCKSKALRGGHADVQLDERCATGFTMMTMSVKRLLKLLYPNLIRIDDYLLKAPVDADDFEKVLEKLPLFAESLDSRGLYIYDDGLRLVLWFGRNLSPNVATNILGVDLAGFADLSRALERHLKGIIISFEVVSSAMFSNVQIQPLRDSSSLDFRF
;
A
#
# COMPACT_ATOMS: atom_id res chain seq x y z
N MET A 1 -1.69 -12.18 18.25
CA MET A 1 -0.48 -12.80 18.84
C MET A 1 0.47 -13.38 17.79
N ALA A 2 0.06 -13.62 16.54
CA ALA A 2 1.00 -13.86 15.44
C ALA A 2 1.64 -12.52 15.00
N GLY A 3 2.97 -12.46 14.92
CA GLY A 3 3.74 -11.30 14.41
C GLY A 3 4.43 -10.42 15.46
N THR A 4 4.12 -10.54 16.75
CA THR A 4 4.78 -9.74 17.81
C THR A 4 6.29 -9.96 17.85
N LEU A 5 6.75 -11.20 17.68
CA LEU A 5 8.18 -11.50 17.63
C LEU A 5 8.83 -10.80 16.44
N SER A 6 8.26 -10.93 15.24
CA SER A 6 8.74 -10.27 14.02
C SER A 6 8.76 -8.75 14.16
N LYS A 7 7.78 -8.15 14.88
CA LYS A 7 7.74 -6.70 15.16
C LYS A 7 9.00 -6.22 15.88
N TYR A 8 9.45 -6.93 16.92
CA TYR A 8 10.57 -6.50 17.75
C TYR A 8 11.94 -7.00 17.26
N THR A 9 11.95 -8.02 16.38
CA THR A 9 13.19 -8.60 15.82
C THR A 9 13.52 -8.07 14.42
N GLY A 10 12.62 -7.30 13.79
CA GLY A 10 12.79 -6.84 12.41
C GLY A 10 12.52 -7.92 11.36
N GLY A 11 11.92 -9.04 11.75
CA GLY A 11 11.51 -10.12 10.86
C GLY A 11 10.31 -9.75 9.97
N GLN A 12 9.95 -10.66 9.07
CA GLN A 12 8.78 -10.55 8.20
C GLN A 12 7.69 -11.52 8.65
N VAL A 13 6.43 -11.25 8.30
CA VAL A 13 5.32 -12.20 8.44
C VAL A 13 4.71 -12.39 7.06
N TYR A 14 4.62 -13.65 6.64
CA TYR A 14 3.92 -14.06 5.43
C TYR A 14 2.65 -14.81 5.82
N TYR A 15 1.54 -14.51 5.15
CA TYR A 15 0.23 -15.06 5.47
C TYR A 15 -0.40 -15.69 4.23
N TYR A 16 -0.69 -16.99 4.33
CA TYR A 16 -1.30 -17.81 3.28
C TYR A 16 -2.57 -18.49 3.82
N PRO A 17 -3.73 -17.82 3.81
CA PRO A 17 -4.96 -18.41 4.30
C PRO A 17 -5.38 -19.60 3.45
N GLY A 18 -5.76 -20.71 4.08
CA GLY A 18 -6.24 -21.91 3.37
C GLY A 18 -5.24 -22.44 2.34
N PHE A 19 -3.96 -22.55 2.73
CA PHE A 19 -2.88 -22.95 1.83
C PHE A 19 -3.21 -24.25 1.06
N GLN A 20 -2.99 -24.21 -0.27
CA GLN A 20 -3.11 -25.35 -1.17
C GLN A 20 -1.88 -25.34 -2.05
N GLY A 21 -1.12 -26.45 -2.07
CA GLY A 21 0.17 -26.52 -2.76
C GLY A 21 0.07 -26.17 -4.25
N ASP A 22 -0.99 -26.63 -4.91
CA ASP A 22 -1.20 -26.41 -6.34
C ASP A 22 -1.50 -24.96 -6.72
N ILE A 23 -2.03 -24.16 -5.79
CA ILE A 23 -2.44 -22.76 -6.02
C ILE A 23 -1.39 -21.79 -5.45
N HIS A 24 -0.93 -22.06 -4.22
CA HIS A 24 -0.10 -21.15 -3.44
C HIS A 24 1.38 -21.54 -3.42
N GLY A 25 1.75 -22.71 -3.95
CA GLY A 25 3.12 -23.23 -3.90
C GLY A 25 4.14 -22.33 -4.60
N GLU A 26 3.82 -21.80 -5.79
CA GLU A 26 4.71 -20.90 -6.52
C GLU A 26 4.95 -19.59 -5.77
N LYS A 27 3.87 -19.00 -5.22
CA LYS A 27 3.97 -17.80 -4.39
C LYS A 27 4.87 -18.02 -3.18
N LEU A 28 4.64 -19.11 -2.45
CA LEU A 28 5.44 -19.46 -1.28
C LEU A 28 6.91 -19.66 -1.66
N SER A 29 7.17 -20.36 -2.77
CA SER A 29 8.52 -20.56 -3.29
C SER A 29 9.21 -19.23 -3.63
N TYR A 30 8.49 -18.31 -4.28
CA TYR A 30 9.01 -16.99 -4.61
C TYR A 30 9.30 -16.14 -3.36
N ASP A 31 8.32 -16.07 -2.45
CA ASP A 31 8.45 -15.32 -1.20
C ASP A 31 9.62 -15.85 -0.36
N LEU A 32 9.78 -17.18 -0.27
CA LEU A 32 10.89 -17.84 0.41
C LEU A 32 12.22 -17.57 -0.29
N ALA A 33 12.29 -17.71 -1.62
CA ALA A 33 13.50 -17.41 -2.38
C ALA A 33 13.92 -15.95 -2.18
N ARG A 34 12.98 -15.00 -2.22
CA ARG A 34 13.26 -13.58 -1.96
C ARG A 34 13.73 -13.35 -0.52
N ASP A 35 13.10 -13.99 0.46
CA ASP A 35 13.48 -13.86 1.88
C ASP A 35 14.92 -14.34 2.13
N LEU A 36 15.32 -15.44 1.49
CA LEU A 36 16.65 -16.04 1.62
C LEU A 36 17.75 -15.31 0.84
N THR A 37 17.40 -14.63 -0.27
CA THR A 37 18.39 -14.05 -1.20
C THR A 37 18.50 -12.53 -1.13
N ARG A 38 17.52 -11.82 -0.55
CA ARG A 38 17.55 -10.36 -0.46
C ARG A 38 18.70 -9.86 0.41
N GLU A 39 19.17 -8.65 0.12
CA GLU A 39 20.18 -7.99 0.95
C GLU A 39 19.61 -7.78 2.37
N THR A 40 20.30 -8.36 3.34
CA THR A 40 19.93 -8.33 4.75
C THR A 40 21.11 -7.84 5.57
N ALA A 41 20.82 -6.92 6.48
CA ALA A 41 21.73 -6.37 7.47
C ALA A 41 21.44 -7.02 8.83
N TRP A 42 22.49 -7.54 9.44
CA TRP A 42 22.42 -8.30 10.69
C TRP A 42 22.91 -7.48 11.87
N GLU A 43 22.40 -7.79 13.06
CA GLU A 43 22.82 -7.19 14.34
C GLU A 43 22.86 -5.66 14.27
N SER A 44 21.86 -5.09 13.61
CA SER A 44 21.91 -3.71 13.18
C SER A 44 21.30 -2.77 14.22
N VAL A 45 21.87 -1.57 14.27
CA VAL A 45 21.35 -0.47 15.06
C VAL A 45 21.29 0.77 14.19
N MET A 46 20.18 1.48 14.26
CA MET A 46 19.94 2.70 13.51
C MET A 46 19.80 3.88 14.46
N ARG A 47 20.52 4.96 14.15
CA ARG A 47 20.40 6.26 14.83
C ARG A 47 20.11 7.33 13.79
N ILE A 48 19.22 8.23 14.14
CA ILE A 48 18.81 9.34 13.27
C ILE A 48 19.16 10.65 13.97
N ARG A 49 19.94 11.48 13.29
CA ARG A 49 20.35 12.81 13.75
C ARG A 49 19.70 13.88 12.90
N CYS A 50 19.47 15.03 13.50
CA CYS A 50 18.91 16.21 12.83
C CYS A 50 19.68 17.46 13.23
N GLY A 51 19.57 18.50 12.40
CA GLY A 51 20.09 19.83 12.70
C GLY A 51 19.46 20.43 13.97
N LYS A 52 20.14 21.43 14.54
CA LYS A 52 19.71 22.13 15.75
C LYS A 52 18.29 22.72 15.58
N GLY A 53 17.49 22.66 16.65
CA GLY A 53 16.12 23.18 16.69
C GLY A 53 15.07 22.19 16.20
N VAL A 54 15.47 21.00 15.73
CA VAL A 54 14.58 19.90 15.35
C VAL A 54 14.92 18.68 16.19
N ARG A 55 13.90 17.95 16.64
CA ARG A 55 14.06 16.66 17.31
C ARG A 55 13.07 15.62 16.79
N PHE A 56 13.51 14.36 16.75
CA PHE A 56 12.61 13.23 16.54
C PHE A 56 11.85 12.89 17.82
N THR A 57 10.53 12.72 17.71
CA THR A 57 9.64 12.51 18.87
C THR A 57 9.13 11.09 18.95
N THR A 58 8.82 10.48 17.81
CA THR A 58 8.20 9.16 17.76
C THR A 58 8.65 8.43 16.50
N TYR A 59 8.81 7.12 16.60
CA TYR A 59 9.26 6.24 15.54
C TYR A 59 8.19 5.20 15.28
N HIS A 60 8.00 4.83 14.01
CA HIS A 60 6.94 3.95 13.54
C HIS A 60 7.50 2.88 12.60
N GLY A 61 7.20 1.62 12.88
CA GLY A 61 7.68 0.46 12.14
C GLY A 61 7.98 -0.72 13.04
N HIS A 62 8.72 -1.69 12.52
CA HIS A 62 9.08 -2.93 13.24
C HIS A 62 10.54 -2.88 13.68
N PHE A 63 10.74 -2.53 14.94
CA PHE A 63 12.04 -2.47 15.59
C PHE A 63 11.83 -2.56 17.11
N MET A 64 12.94 -2.67 17.84
CA MET A 64 12.96 -2.51 19.28
C MET A 64 13.67 -1.20 19.64
N LEU A 65 13.02 -0.33 20.40
CA LEU A 65 13.65 0.89 20.88
C LEU A 65 14.56 0.56 22.08
N ARG A 66 15.87 0.84 21.99
CA ARG A 66 16.85 0.59 23.08
C ARG A 66 17.09 1.82 23.94
N SER A 67 17.12 3.00 23.32
CA SER A 67 17.13 4.31 23.96
C SER A 67 16.21 5.24 23.17
N THR A 68 16.01 6.47 23.64
CA THR A 68 15.13 7.46 22.99
C THR A 68 15.45 7.73 21.51
N ASP A 69 16.68 7.46 21.06
CA ASP A 69 17.19 7.76 19.72
C ASP A 69 17.87 6.56 19.02
N LEU A 70 17.85 5.37 19.62
CA LEU A 70 18.54 4.18 19.12
C LEU A 70 17.56 3.04 18.86
N LEU A 71 17.40 2.71 17.57
CA LEU A 71 16.53 1.66 17.10
C LEU A 71 17.37 0.40 16.90
N ALA A 72 17.06 -0.66 17.65
CA ALA A 72 17.63 -1.98 17.42
C ALA A 72 16.81 -2.73 16.37
N LEU A 73 17.54 -3.26 15.40
CA LEU A 73 17.05 -3.95 14.22
C LEU A 73 17.87 -5.24 14.05
N PRO A 74 17.56 -6.31 14.82
CA PRO A 74 18.35 -7.54 14.78
C PRO A 74 18.53 -8.10 13.35
N ALA A 75 17.48 -8.02 12.53
CA ALA A 75 17.55 -8.18 11.09
C ALA A 75 16.78 -7.04 10.41
N VAL A 76 17.35 -6.47 9.34
CA VAL A 76 16.66 -5.51 8.48
C VAL A 76 17.07 -5.76 7.03
N ASP A 77 16.10 -5.74 6.12
CA ASP A 77 16.35 -5.98 4.70
C ASP A 77 16.00 -4.74 3.86
N CYS A 78 16.37 -4.81 2.58
CA CYS A 78 16.18 -3.72 1.62
C CYS A 78 14.72 -3.34 1.34
N ASP A 79 13.74 -4.17 1.71
CA ASP A 79 12.33 -3.93 1.39
C ASP A 79 11.59 -3.17 2.51
N LYS A 80 12.21 -3.05 3.70
CA LYS A 80 11.63 -2.40 4.88
C LYS A 80 11.85 -0.90 4.89
N ALA A 81 10.82 -0.16 5.29
CA ALA A 81 10.85 1.28 5.50
C ALA A 81 10.23 1.67 6.85
N PHE A 82 10.83 2.68 7.46
CA PHE A 82 10.44 3.25 8.75
C PHE A 82 9.93 4.67 8.57
N ALA A 83 9.07 5.13 9.47
CA ALA A 83 8.63 6.52 9.52
C ALA A 83 8.88 7.11 10.90
N MET A 84 9.10 8.42 10.95
CA MET A 84 9.34 9.14 12.19
C MET A 84 8.55 10.44 12.21
N GLN A 85 8.13 10.84 13.40
CA GLN A 85 7.59 12.17 13.66
C GLN A 85 8.70 13.05 14.23
N LEU A 86 8.67 14.32 13.83
CA LEU A 86 9.57 15.35 14.32
C LEU A 86 8.76 16.48 14.98
N SER A 87 9.43 17.22 15.86
CA SER A 87 8.93 18.47 16.40
C SER A 87 10.02 19.52 16.31
N LEU A 88 9.59 20.78 16.23
CA LEU A 88 10.47 21.92 16.35
C LEU A 88 10.60 22.26 17.84
N GLU A 89 11.83 22.38 18.31
CA GLU A 89 12.12 22.83 19.69
C GLU A 89 11.98 24.34 19.81
N ASP A 90 12.40 25.06 18.75
CA ASP A 90 12.29 26.51 18.64
C ASP A 90 11.08 26.89 17.76
N GLN A 91 10.40 28.01 18.07
CA GLN A 91 9.29 28.50 17.25
C GLN A 91 9.71 28.91 15.83
N LEU A 92 10.97 29.34 15.67
CA LEU A 92 11.56 29.74 14.40
C LEU A 92 12.97 29.16 14.28
N LEU A 93 13.22 28.43 13.20
CA LEU A 93 14.55 27.97 12.85
C LEU A 93 15.33 29.12 12.23
N THR A 94 16.52 29.41 12.75
CA THR A 94 17.40 30.47 12.22
C THR A 94 18.24 30.03 11.03
N THR A 95 18.25 28.72 10.75
CA THR A 95 19.00 28.13 9.64
C THR A 95 18.13 28.05 8.39
N GLN A 96 18.73 28.26 7.21
CA GLN A 96 18.02 28.13 5.93
C GLN A 96 17.81 26.67 5.50
N ILE A 97 18.63 25.75 6.03
CA ILE A 97 18.61 24.34 5.69
C ILE A 97 18.75 23.54 6.99
N VAL A 98 17.89 22.54 7.15
CA VAL A 98 18.04 21.51 8.18
C VAL A 98 18.55 20.24 7.53
N TYR A 99 19.59 19.67 8.13
CA TYR A 99 20.14 18.39 7.72
C TYR A 99 19.56 17.25 8.56
N PHE A 100 19.30 16.13 7.92
CA PHE A 100 18.92 14.87 8.53
C PHE A 100 19.94 13.81 8.15
N GLN A 101 20.42 13.04 9.12
CA GLN A 101 21.38 11.98 8.88
C GLN A 101 20.90 10.70 9.54
N VAL A 102 20.66 9.68 8.72
CA VAL A 102 20.36 8.33 9.16
C VAL A 102 21.65 7.52 9.09
N ALA A 103 22.07 6.93 10.19
CA ALA A 103 23.21 6.04 10.25
C ALA A 103 22.75 4.64 10.69
N LEU A 104 22.94 3.65 9.83
CA LEU A 104 22.70 2.24 10.09
C LEU A 104 24.05 1.53 10.24
N LEU A 105 24.38 1.13 11.46
CA LEU A 105 25.51 0.26 11.76
C LEU A 105 25.03 -1.20 11.71
N TYR A 106 25.67 -2.05 10.90
CA TYR A 106 25.24 -3.43 10.71
C TYR A 106 26.40 -4.36 10.36
N THR A 107 26.17 -5.66 10.51
CA THR A 107 27.04 -6.73 10.02
C THR A 107 26.48 -7.21 8.68
N SER A 108 27.29 -7.21 7.62
CA SER A 108 26.89 -7.74 6.32
C SER A 108 26.82 -9.27 6.35
N SER A 109 26.17 -9.89 5.34
CA SER A 109 26.16 -11.35 5.21
C SER A 109 27.54 -11.97 4.98
N CYS A 110 28.56 -11.18 4.62
CA CYS A 110 29.95 -11.64 4.55
C CYS A 110 30.74 -11.46 5.86
N GLY A 111 30.10 -11.04 6.95
CA GLY A 111 30.71 -10.89 8.27
C GLY A 111 31.42 -9.55 8.51
N GLU A 112 31.26 -8.58 7.62
CA GLU A 112 31.91 -7.27 7.77
C GLU A 112 31.02 -6.29 8.55
N ARG A 113 31.60 -5.57 9.51
CA ARG A 113 30.90 -4.47 10.18
C ARG A 113 30.95 -3.21 9.33
N ARG A 114 29.79 -2.74 8.88
CA ARG A 114 29.64 -1.59 7.98
C ARG A 114 28.72 -0.53 8.58
N ILE A 115 28.92 0.72 8.17
CA ILE A 115 28.01 1.82 8.48
C ILE A 115 27.47 2.37 7.15
N ARG A 116 26.14 2.28 6.94
CA ARG A 116 25.45 2.94 5.85
C ARG A 116 24.89 4.27 6.35
N VAL A 117 25.22 5.36 5.66
CA VAL A 117 24.79 6.70 6.02
C VAL A 117 23.97 7.30 4.89
N HIS A 118 22.78 7.80 5.21
CA HIS A 118 21.97 8.63 4.33
C HIS A 118 21.91 10.04 4.90
N THR A 119 22.25 11.04 4.09
CA THR A 119 22.15 12.45 4.46
C THR A 119 21.14 13.12 3.54
N ALA A 120 20.15 13.78 4.14
CA ALA A 120 19.15 14.58 3.43
C ALA A 120 19.20 16.02 3.96
N ALA A 121 18.90 16.96 3.08
CA ALA A 121 18.79 18.38 3.41
C ALA A 121 17.39 18.86 3.05
N ALA A 122 16.73 19.59 3.95
CA ALA A 122 15.43 20.20 3.72
C ALA A 122 15.55 21.72 3.89
N PRO A 123 15.06 22.52 2.93
CA PRO A 123 15.01 23.96 3.07
C PRO A 123 14.01 24.36 4.16
N VAL A 124 14.35 25.38 4.93
CA VAL A 124 13.47 26.02 5.91
C VAL A 124 12.75 27.17 5.23
N VAL A 125 11.43 27.20 5.39
CA VAL A 125 10.56 28.20 4.79
C VAL A 125 9.75 28.88 5.89
N THR A 126 9.56 30.20 5.77
CA THR A 126 8.79 31.00 6.73
C THR A 126 7.34 31.21 6.29
N ASP A 127 7.04 30.96 5.02
CA ASP A 127 5.71 31.08 4.44
C ASP A 127 4.99 29.73 4.40
N LEU A 128 3.73 29.73 4.88
CA LEU A 128 2.93 28.52 4.93
C LEU A 128 2.57 28.02 3.52
N ALA A 129 2.36 28.92 2.55
CA ALA A 129 2.03 28.50 1.19
C ALA A 129 3.20 27.79 0.51
N GLU A 130 4.45 28.23 0.73
CA GLU A 130 5.64 27.49 0.30
C GLU A 130 5.74 26.11 0.98
N MET A 131 5.46 26.01 2.29
CA MET A 131 5.44 24.72 2.98
C MET A 131 4.46 23.74 2.33
N TYR A 132 3.26 24.22 1.97
CA TYR A 132 2.28 23.41 1.26
C TYR A 132 2.78 22.97 -0.13
N ARG A 133 3.45 23.83 -0.89
CA ARG A 133 4.01 23.46 -2.21
C ARG A 133 5.00 22.30 -2.14
N GLN A 134 5.77 22.22 -1.05
CA GLN A 134 6.79 21.20 -0.84
C GLN A 134 6.26 19.92 -0.15
N ALA A 135 4.97 19.86 0.17
CA ALA A 135 4.41 18.74 0.92
C ALA A 135 4.32 17.45 0.07
N ASP A 136 4.87 16.35 0.55
CA ASP A 136 4.85 15.06 -0.12
C ASP A 136 3.62 14.22 0.30
N THR A 137 2.67 14.03 -0.62
CA THR A 137 1.47 13.18 -0.38
C THR A 137 1.83 11.76 0.01
N GLY A 138 2.83 11.15 -0.62
CA GLY A 138 3.25 9.79 -0.36
C GLY A 138 3.80 9.61 1.05
N ALA A 139 4.71 10.49 1.46
CA ALA A 139 5.27 10.48 2.81
C ALA A 139 4.18 10.67 3.88
N ILE A 140 3.27 11.63 3.67
CA ILE A 140 2.15 11.90 4.58
C ILE A 140 1.22 10.68 4.69
N THR A 141 0.78 10.11 3.56
CA THR A 141 -0.08 8.91 3.54
C THR A 141 0.59 7.75 4.28
N THR A 142 1.90 7.57 4.09
CA THR A 142 2.64 6.45 4.68
C THR A 142 2.82 6.63 6.19
N LEU A 143 2.94 7.87 6.69
CA LEU A 143 2.91 8.15 8.12
C LEU A 143 1.51 7.98 8.71
N LEU A 144 0.47 8.53 8.06
CA LEU A 144 -0.92 8.40 8.51
C LEU A 144 -1.36 6.93 8.58
N SER A 145 -0.92 6.10 7.64
CA SER A 145 -1.16 4.66 7.65
C SER A 145 -0.64 3.99 8.92
N ARG A 146 0.63 4.23 9.27
CA ARG A 146 1.23 3.64 10.48
C ARG A 146 0.53 4.11 11.75
N LEU A 147 0.23 5.41 11.85
CA LEU A 147 -0.50 5.97 13.00
C LEU A 147 -1.89 5.36 13.14
N ALA A 148 -2.60 5.15 12.04
CA ALA A 148 -3.93 4.56 12.05
C ALA A 148 -3.89 3.08 12.45
N ILE A 149 -2.90 2.32 11.97
CA ILE A 149 -2.69 0.92 12.35
C ILE A 149 -2.35 0.83 13.84
N GLU A 150 -1.40 1.61 14.34
CA GLU A 150 -1.06 1.65 15.77
C GLU A 150 -2.27 2.04 16.64
N LYS A 151 -3.05 3.03 16.21
CA LYS A 151 -4.27 3.42 16.90
C LYS A 151 -5.31 2.29 16.93
N SER A 152 -5.43 1.52 15.84
CA SER A 152 -6.34 0.37 15.78
C SER A 152 -6.00 -0.76 16.77
N LEU A 153 -4.76 -0.80 17.29
CA LEU A 153 -4.35 -1.79 18.29
C LEU A 153 -4.90 -1.50 19.69
N SER A 154 -5.35 -0.26 19.95
CA SER A 154 -5.77 0.22 21.27
C SER A 154 -7.15 0.89 21.29
N HIS A 155 -7.70 1.23 20.12
CA HIS A 155 -8.96 1.94 19.96
C HIS A 155 -9.85 1.26 18.93
N LYS A 156 -11.11 1.69 18.82
CA LYS A 156 -12.02 1.15 17.80
C LYS A 156 -11.52 1.52 16.40
N LEU A 157 -11.80 0.66 15.42
CA LEU A 157 -11.47 0.93 14.01
C LEU A 157 -12.07 2.24 13.51
N ASP A 158 -13.25 2.60 14.01
CA ASP A 158 -13.90 3.87 13.67
C ASP A 158 -13.10 5.08 14.17
N ASP A 159 -12.59 5.04 15.39
CA ASP A 159 -11.73 6.09 15.95
C ASP A 159 -10.43 6.24 15.16
N ALA A 160 -9.87 5.13 14.65
CA ALA A 160 -8.68 5.14 13.81
C ALA A 160 -8.94 5.82 12.46
N ARG A 161 -10.04 5.46 11.77
CA ARG A 161 -10.45 6.09 10.51
C ARG A 161 -10.80 7.57 10.70
N HIS A 162 -11.58 7.89 11.72
CA HIS A 162 -11.94 9.26 12.05
C HIS A 162 -10.69 10.10 12.33
N SER A 163 -9.67 9.54 12.99
CA SER A 163 -8.40 10.24 13.23
C SER A 163 -7.65 10.59 11.94
N VAL A 164 -7.71 9.74 10.90
CA VAL A 164 -7.12 10.03 9.59
C VAL A 164 -7.89 11.16 8.92
N GLN A 165 -9.22 11.02 8.84
CA GLN A 165 -10.11 12.02 8.24
C GLN A 165 -9.95 13.39 8.89
N LEU A 166 -9.95 13.45 10.22
CA LEU A 166 -9.81 14.69 10.97
C LEU A 166 -8.48 15.40 10.69
N ARG A 167 -7.38 14.65 10.54
CA ARG A 167 -6.07 15.22 10.18
C ARG A 167 -6.09 15.82 8.77
N ILE A 168 -6.66 15.11 7.80
CA ILE A 168 -6.78 15.61 6.42
C ILE A 168 -7.67 16.86 6.37
N VAL A 169 -8.82 16.84 7.05
CA VAL A 169 -9.73 18.00 7.14
C VAL A 169 -9.03 19.20 7.76
N LYS A 170 -8.25 19.01 8.83
CA LYS A 170 -7.48 20.10 9.47
C LYS A 170 -6.47 20.72 8.50
N VAL A 171 -5.68 19.90 7.81
CA VAL A 171 -4.69 20.36 6.82
C VAL A 171 -5.37 21.18 5.72
N LEU A 172 -6.45 20.68 5.14
CA LEU A 172 -7.15 21.37 4.04
C LEU A 172 -7.89 22.63 4.51
N LYS A 173 -8.41 22.64 5.74
CA LYS A 173 -9.01 23.82 6.36
C LYS A 173 -7.97 24.94 6.54
N GLU A 174 -6.79 24.62 7.06
CA GLU A 174 -5.73 25.62 7.23
C GLU A 174 -5.24 26.16 5.88
N TYR A 175 -5.09 25.31 4.86
CA TYR A 175 -4.78 25.80 3.51
C TYR A 175 -5.86 26.74 2.96
N ARG A 176 -7.14 26.39 3.14
CA ARG A 176 -8.26 27.26 2.73
C ARG A 176 -8.20 28.63 3.42
N ASN A 177 -7.85 28.66 4.71
CA ASN A 177 -7.79 29.90 5.50
C ASN A 177 -6.75 30.90 4.94
N LEU A 178 -5.66 30.42 4.32
CA LEU A 178 -4.67 31.28 3.66
C LEU A 178 -5.26 32.15 2.55
N TYR A 179 -6.33 31.66 1.89
CA TYR A 179 -6.97 32.33 0.76
C TYR A 179 -8.37 32.87 1.10
N ALA A 180 -8.76 32.87 2.39
CA ALA A 180 -10.10 33.26 2.82
C ALA A 180 -10.45 34.73 2.51
N THR A 181 -9.45 35.60 2.39
CA THR A 181 -9.61 37.03 2.01
C THR A 181 -9.91 37.23 0.53
N GLN A 182 -9.74 36.21 -0.33
CA GLN A 182 -10.15 36.25 -1.72
C GLN A 182 -11.64 35.91 -1.81
N HIS A 183 -12.49 36.94 -1.74
CA HIS A 183 -13.96 36.96 -1.58
C HIS A 183 -14.84 36.15 -2.60
N ARG A 184 -14.35 35.12 -3.30
CA ARG A 184 -15.10 34.42 -4.37
C ARG A 184 -15.09 32.89 -4.29
N LEU A 185 -14.98 32.31 -3.10
CA LEU A 185 -14.73 30.86 -2.95
C LEU A 185 -15.83 30.10 -2.18
N GLY A 186 -17.06 30.61 -2.17
CA GLY A 186 -18.21 29.88 -1.62
C GLY A 186 -18.45 28.58 -2.39
N GLY A 187 -18.61 27.46 -1.66
CA GLY A 187 -19.03 26.17 -2.24
C GLY A 187 -17.97 25.35 -2.98
N ARG A 188 -16.73 25.83 -3.13
CA ARG A 188 -15.64 25.06 -3.76
C ARG A 188 -14.61 24.59 -2.74
N MET A 189 -14.14 23.35 -2.89
CA MET A 189 -13.03 22.81 -2.11
C MET A 189 -11.71 23.39 -2.65
N ILE A 190 -10.89 23.93 -1.75
CA ILE A 190 -9.57 24.49 -2.08
C ILE A 190 -8.53 23.56 -1.45
N TYR A 191 -7.55 23.15 -2.24
CA TYR A 191 -6.48 22.27 -1.82
C TYR A 191 -5.18 22.62 -2.57
N PRO A 192 -4.00 22.33 -1.99
CA PRO A 192 -2.74 22.56 -2.67
C PRO A 192 -2.50 21.46 -3.71
N GLU A 193 -1.86 21.82 -4.83
CA GLU A 193 -1.56 20.89 -5.93
C GLU A 193 -0.74 19.67 -5.46
N SER A 194 0.22 19.90 -4.56
CA SER A 194 1.06 18.87 -3.93
C SER A 194 0.27 17.81 -3.14
N LEU A 195 -0.92 18.16 -2.65
CA LEU A 195 -1.81 17.30 -1.84
C LEU A 195 -3.10 16.91 -2.56
N LYS A 196 -3.18 17.09 -3.89
CA LYS A 196 -4.40 16.80 -4.66
C LYS A 196 -4.91 15.36 -4.49
N PHE A 197 -4.01 14.40 -4.27
CA PHE A 197 -4.35 12.98 -4.06
C PHE A 197 -4.44 12.58 -2.58
N LEU A 198 -4.20 13.50 -1.64
CA LEU A 198 -4.20 13.17 -0.22
C LEU A 198 -5.56 12.65 0.26
N VAL A 199 -6.65 13.26 -0.22
CA VAL A 199 -8.02 12.82 0.12
C VAL A 199 -8.30 11.43 -0.44
N LEU A 200 -7.89 11.17 -1.69
CA LEU A 200 -8.03 9.87 -2.34
C LEU A 200 -7.32 8.77 -1.54
N TYR A 201 -6.04 8.99 -1.20
CA TYR A 201 -5.28 8.04 -0.40
C TYR A 201 -5.78 7.91 1.04
N GLY A 202 -6.30 8.99 1.63
CA GLY A 202 -6.96 8.94 2.93
C GLY A 202 -8.22 8.06 2.93
N LEU A 203 -9.05 8.17 1.88
CA LEU A 203 -10.21 7.31 1.68
C LEU A 203 -9.80 5.85 1.45
N ALA A 204 -8.83 5.63 0.56
CA ALA A 204 -8.29 4.30 0.28
C ALA A 204 -7.72 3.63 1.54
N LEU A 205 -6.98 4.37 2.37
CA LEU A 205 -6.49 3.90 3.66
C LEU A 205 -7.64 3.50 4.59
N CYS A 206 -8.70 4.30 4.68
CA CYS A 206 -9.88 3.98 5.48
C CYS A 206 -10.65 2.75 4.96
N LYS A 207 -10.62 2.48 3.65
CA LYS A 207 -11.20 1.30 2.99
C LYS A 207 -10.27 0.07 2.95
N SER A 208 -9.00 0.21 3.35
CA SER A 208 -8.04 -0.90 3.36
C SER A 208 -8.47 -2.03 4.31
N LYS A 209 -8.07 -3.28 4.03
CA LYS A 209 -8.37 -4.45 4.87
C LYS A 209 -7.92 -4.28 6.33
N ALA A 210 -6.88 -3.48 6.57
CA ALA A 210 -6.41 -3.16 7.91
C ALA A 210 -7.45 -2.35 8.71
N LEU A 211 -8.11 -1.36 8.09
CA LEU A 211 -8.90 -0.33 8.79
C LEU A 211 -10.40 -0.33 8.46
N ARG A 212 -10.83 -0.97 7.36
CA ARG A 212 -12.25 -1.05 7.01
C ARG A 212 -13.02 -1.80 8.07
N GLY A 213 -14.18 -1.26 8.43
CA GLY A 213 -15.03 -1.81 9.48
C GLY A 213 -16.41 -2.14 8.92
N GLY A 214 -16.94 -3.28 9.34
CA GLY A 214 -18.23 -3.81 8.96
C GLY A 214 -18.45 -5.16 9.63
N HIS A 215 -19.71 -5.58 9.80
CA HIS A 215 -20.00 -6.91 10.32
C HIS A 215 -19.52 -7.96 9.31
N ALA A 216 -18.71 -8.93 9.76
CA ALA A 216 -18.16 -10.03 8.95
C ALA A 216 -17.32 -9.64 7.72
N ASP A 217 -16.76 -8.42 7.69
CA ASP A 217 -16.10 -7.86 6.50
C ASP A 217 -14.68 -8.41 6.23
N VAL A 218 -13.86 -8.60 7.27
CA VAL A 218 -12.47 -9.12 7.12
C VAL A 218 -12.14 -10.03 8.28
N GLN A 219 -11.58 -11.21 7.98
CA GLN A 219 -11.06 -12.11 9.01
C GLN A 219 -9.96 -11.44 9.84
N LEU A 220 -9.93 -11.72 11.15
CA LEU A 220 -9.00 -11.07 12.06
C LEU A 220 -7.53 -11.27 11.65
N ASP A 221 -7.17 -12.48 11.25
CA ASP A 221 -5.78 -12.80 10.86
C ASP A 221 -5.37 -12.07 9.57
N GLU A 222 -6.25 -11.97 8.57
CA GLU A 222 -5.98 -11.22 7.35
C GLU A 222 -5.81 -9.72 7.64
N ARG A 223 -6.64 -9.17 8.54
CA ARG A 223 -6.51 -7.79 9.00
C ARG A 223 -5.17 -7.55 9.69
N CYS A 224 -4.80 -8.43 10.62
CA CYS A 224 -3.52 -8.35 11.32
C CYS A 224 -2.34 -8.45 10.35
N ALA A 225 -2.37 -9.40 9.40
CA ALA A 225 -1.33 -9.57 8.40
C ALA A 225 -1.18 -8.34 7.48
N THR A 226 -2.30 -7.76 7.05
CA THR A 226 -2.31 -6.55 6.23
C THR A 226 -1.72 -5.37 6.99
N GLY A 227 -2.20 -5.12 8.22
CA GLY A 227 -1.67 -4.05 9.07
C GLY A 227 -0.18 -4.23 9.37
N PHE A 228 0.26 -5.46 9.66
CA PHE A 228 1.66 -5.78 9.88
C PHE A 228 2.53 -5.48 8.65
N THR A 229 2.05 -5.81 7.45
CA THR A 229 2.77 -5.52 6.20
C THR A 229 2.87 -4.01 5.98
N MET A 230 1.76 -3.27 6.12
CA MET A 230 1.71 -1.81 5.92
C MET A 230 2.65 -1.04 6.86
N MET A 231 2.94 -1.56 8.06
CA MET A 231 3.88 -0.93 9.00
C MET A 231 5.33 -0.85 8.49
N THR A 232 5.71 -1.67 7.51
CA THR A 232 7.09 -1.76 7.00
C THR A 232 7.22 -1.47 5.51
N MET A 233 6.12 -1.21 4.80
CA MET A 233 6.16 -0.92 3.36
C MET A 233 6.81 0.44 3.05
N SER A 234 7.58 0.46 1.96
CA SER A 234 8.06 1.71 1.34
C SER A 234 6.90 2.53 0.77
N VAL A 235 7.13 3.82 0.56
CA VAL A 235 6.12 4.75 0.03
C VAL A 235 5.51 4.22 -1.27
N LYS A 236 6.34 3.84 -2.25
CA LYS A 236 5.88 3.32 -3.54
C LYS A 236 4.98 2.09 -3.39
N ARG A 237 5.38 1.12 -2.55
CA ARG A 237 4.63 -0.12 -2.34
C ARG A 237 3.31 0.15 -1.63
N LEU A 238 3.30 0.99 -0.60
CA LEU A 238 2.09 1.31 0.15
C LEU A 238 1.08 2.09 -0.71
N LEU A 239 1.54 3.06 -1.51
CA LEU A 239 0.65 3.80 -2.40
C LEU A 239 0.01 2.88 -3.44
N LYS A 240 0.76 1.92 -3.98
CA LYS A 240 0.23 0.89 -4.89
C LYS A 240 -0.78 -0.03 -4.20
N LEU A 241 -0.53 -0.41 -2.95
CA LEU A 241 -1.47 -1.22 -2.17
C LEU A 241 -2.77 -0.46 -1.86
N LEU A 242 -2.68 0.83 -1.57
CA LEU A 242 -3.84 1.67 -1.25
C LEU A 242 -4.64 2.03 -2.50
N TYR A 243 -3.97 2.42 -3.58
CA TYR A 243 -4.61 2.72 -4.85
C TYR A 243 -4.00 1.86 -5.97
N PRO A 244 -4.52 0.63 -6.15
CA PRO A 244 -4.03 -0.31 -7.14
C PRO A 244 -4.18 0.16 -8.58
N ASN A 245 -3.38 -0.43 -9.47
CA ASN A 245 -3.54 -0.17 -10.90
C ASN A 245 -4.67 -1.06 -11.43
N LEU A 246 -5.63 -0.46 -12.13
CA LEU A 246 -6.60 -1.16 -12.95
C LEU A 246 -6.27 -0.90 -14.42
N ILE A 247 -6.09 -1.95 -15.21
CA ILE A 247 -5.67 -1.85 -16.60
C ILE A 247 -6.56 -2.76 -17.43
N ARG A 248 -7.18 -2.22 -18.47
CA ARG A 248 -7.91 -3.03 -19.46
C ARG A 248 -6.91 -3.69 -20.41
N ILE A 249 -7.07 -4.97 -20.72
CA ILE A 249 -6.10 -5.75 -21.51
C ILE A 249 -6.67 -6.41 -22.77
N ASP A 250 -7.99 -6.50 -22.92
CA ASP A 250 -8.62 -7.09 -24.10
C ASP A 250 -8.28 -6.34 -25.40
N ASP A 251 -8.21 -5.00 -25.34
CA ASP A 251 -7.86 -4.18 -26.51
C ASP A 251 -6.44 -4.46 -27.03
N TYR A 252 -5.55 -4.98 -26.17
CA TYR A 252 -4.15 -5.26 -26.48
C TYR A 252 -4.01 -6.66 -27.05
N LEU A 253 -4.71 -7.62 -26.46
CA LEU A 253 -4.66 -9.02 -26.88
C LEU A 253 -5.29 -9.22 -28.27
N LEU A 254 -6.13 -8.27 -28.68
CA LEU A 254 -6.73 -8.21 -30.01
C LEU A 254 -5.92 -7.38 -31.03
N LYS A 255 -4.99 -6.51 -30.59
CA LYS A 255 -4.14 -5.71 -31.48
C LYS A 255 -2.79 -6.41 -31.67
N ALA A 256 -2.31 -6.46 -32.92
CA ALA A 256 -1.03 -7.04 -33.32
C ALA A 256 0.15 -6.44 -32.49
N PRO A 257 1.28 -7.15 -32.33
CA PRO A 257 2.30 -6.78 -31.35
C PRO A 257 2.80 -5.37 -31.63
N VAL A 258 2.51 -4.47 -30.71
CA VAL A 258 3.03 -3.11 -30.71
C VAL A 258 4.50 -3.19 -30.29
N ASP A 259 5.38 -2.43 -30.94
CA ASP A 259 6.78 -2.34 -30.56
C ASP A 259 6.91 -2.07 -29.04
N ALA A 260 7.94 -2.61 -28.39
CA ALA A 260 8.09 -2.56 -26.94
C ALA A 260 8.06 -1.13 -26.36
N ASP A 261 8.45 -0.12 -27.16
CA ASP A 261 8.43 1.31 -26.78
C ASP A 261 7.02 1.93 -26.73
N ASP A 262 6.02 1.32 -27.38
CA ASP A 262 4.62 1.74 -27.27
C ASP A 262 3.87 1.00 -26.15
N PHE A 263 4.42 -0.09 -25.61
CA PHE A 263 3.79 -0.83 -24.52
C PHE A 263 3.61 0.01 -23.25
N GLU A 264 4.58 0.88 -22.91
CA GLU A 264 4.49 1.79 -21.75
C GLU A 264 3.54 2.98 -21.97
N LYS A 265 3.39 3.46 -23.21
CA LYS A 265 2.47 4.58 -23.52
C LYS A 265 1.01 4.14 -23.56
N VAL A 266 0.76 2.86 -23.84
CA VAL A 266 -0.58 2.35 -24.10
C VAL A 266 -1.29 1.90 -22.81
N LEU A 267 -0.57 1.41 -21.78
CA LEU A 267 -1.11 0.96 -20.47
C LEU A 267 -1.72 2.09 -19.61
N GLU A 268 -2.77 2.71 -20.12
CA GLU A 268 -3.55 3.71 -19.40
C GLU A 268 -4.21 3.09 -18.17
N LYS A 269 -3.89 3.65 -17.01
CA LYS A 269 -4.46 3.22 -15.73
C LYS A 269 -5.85 3.80 -15.59
N LEU A 270 -6.82 2.92 -15.47
CA LEU A 270 -8.20 3.30 -15.25
C LEU A 270 -8.43 3.67 -13.79
N PRO A 271 -9.32 4.65 -13.53
CA PRO A 271 -9.70 4.96 -12.16
C PRO A 271 -10.48 3.79 -11.53
N LEU A 272 -10.36 3.67 -10.21
CA LEU A 272 -11.03 2.60 -9.45
C LEU A 272 -12.50 2.93 -9.17
N PHE A 273 -13.32 2.96 -10.22
CA PHE A 273 -14.77 3.10 -10.15
C PHE A 273 -15.46 1.88 -10.77
N ALA A 274 -16.68 1.57 -10.31
CA ALA A 274 -17.46 0.47 -10.88
C ALA A 274 -17.77 0.72 -12.36
N GLU A 275 -17.97 1.98 -12.74
CA GLU A 275 -18.23 2.43 -14.10
C GLU A 275 -17.02 2.27 -15.03
N SER A 276 -15.82 2.07 -14.48
CA SER A 276 -14.61 1.81 -15.28
C SER A 276 -14.53 0.36 -15.77
N LEU A 277 -15.39 -0.52 -15.25
CA LEU A 277 -15.48 -1.92 -15.66
C LEU A 277 -16.61 -2.12 -16.69
N ASP A 278 -16.27 -2.20 -17.97
CA ASP A 278 -17.20 -2.66 -19.01
C ASP A 278 -17.42 -4.18 -18.87
N SER A 279 -18.69 -4.60 -18.86
CA SER A 279 -19.11 -6.00 -18.88
C SER A 279 -18.51 -6.85 -20.01
N ARG A 280 -17.96 -6.25 -21.07
CA ARG A 280 -17.34 -6.93 -22.21
C ARG A 280 -15.81 -6.94 -22.16
N GLY A 281 -15.21 -6.24 -21.20
CA GLY A 281 -13.76 -6.08 -21.12
C GLY A 281 -13.08 -7.15 -20.27
N LEU A 282 -11.76 -7.19 -20.39
CA LEU A 282 -10.86 -8.00 -19.55
C LEU A 282 -9.88 -7.06 -18.87
N TYR A 283 -9.71 -7.20 -17.56
CA TYR A 283 -8.92 -6.23 -16.78
C TYR A 283 -7.93 -6.94 -15.86
N ILE A 284 -6.76 -6.34 -15.70
CA ILE A 284 -5.78 -6.64 -14.65
C ILE A 284 -5.96 -5.63 -13.53
N TYR A 285 -6.08 -6.13 -12.30
CA TYR A 285 -5.97 -5.34 -11.09
C TYR A 285 -4.70 -5.77 -10.33
N ASP A 286 -3.84 -4.80 -10.03
CA ASP A 286 -2.53 -5.03 -9.42
C ASP A 286 -2.30 -4.09 -8.23
N ASP A 287 -2.42 -4.64 -7.02
CA ASP A 287 -2.19 -3.95 -5.75
C ASP A 287 -0.74 -4.09 -5.24
N GLY A 288 0.11 -4.80 -5.99
CA GLY A 288 1.50 -5.09 -5.63
C GLY A 288 1.71 -6.26 -4.66
N LEU A 289 0.64 -6.87 -4.14
CA LEU A 289 0.65 -8.13 -3.38
C LEU A 289 -0.13 -9.26 -4.08
N ARG A 290 -1.12 -8.89 -4.89
CA ARG A 290 -2.05 -9.73 -5.64
C ARG A 290 -2.22 -9.16 -7.03
N LEU A 291 -2.31 -10.07 -8.00
CA LEU A 291 -2.73 -9.75 -9.35
C LEU A 291 -4.05 -10.47 -9.61
N VAL A 292 -5.10 -9.69 -9.87
CA VAL A 292 -6.45 -10.19 -10.09
C VAL A 292 -6.79 -10.01 -11.56
N LEU A 293 -7.22 -11.08 -12.22
CA LEU A 293 -7.82 -11.00 -13.55
C LEU A 293 -9.34 -10.96 -13.40
N TRP A 294 -9.92 -9.87 -13.89
CA TRP A 294 -11.36 -9.69 -13.91
C TRP A 294 -11.92 -9.93 -15.30
N PHE A 295 -12.90 -10.82 -15.39
CA PHE A 295 -13.59 -11.19 -16.62
C PHE A 295 -14.99 -10.58 -16.64
N GLY A 296 -15.26 -9.78 -17.67
CA GLY A 296 -16.59 -9.23 -17.89
C GLY A 296 -17.62 -10.30 -18.25
N ARG A 297 -18.85 -10.14 -17.76
CA ARG A 297 -19.99 -11.06 -18.01
C ARG A 297 -20.19 -11.41 -19.49
N ASN A 298 -20.02 -10.41 -20.33
CA ASN A 298 -20.30 -10.43 -21.76
C ASN A 298 -19.00 -10.40 -22.58
N LEU A 299 -17.89 -10.89 -22.01
CA LEU A 299 -16.63 -11.01 -22.72
C LEU A 299 -16.80 -11.92 -23.95
N SER A 300 -16.22 -11.50 -25.07
CA SER A 300 -16.29 -12.29 -26.31
C SER A 300 -15.64 -13.68 -26.11
N PRO A 301 -16.32 -14.77 -26.53
CA PRO A 301 -15.74 -16.12 -26.46
C PRO A 301 -14.40 -16.23 -27.17
N ASN A 302 -14.18 -15.48 -28.26
CA ASN A 302 -12.92 -15.50 -29.00
C ASN A 302 -11.74 -14.97 -28.17
N VAL A 303 -11.96 -13.90 -27.41
CA VAL A 303 -10.93 -13.29 -26.55
C VAL A 303 -10.56 -14.27 -25.44
N ALA A 304 -11.57 -14.88 -24.83
CA ALA A 304 -11.34 -15.87 -23.79
C ALA A 304 -10.66 -17.15 -24.33
N THR A 305 -11.10 -17.71 -25.45
CA THR A 305 -10.44 -18.89 -26.02
C THR A 305 -8.98 -18.61 -26.40
N ASN A 306 -8.68 -17.42 -26.94
CA ASN A 306 -7.32 -17.04 -27.31
C ASN A 306 -6.38 -16.82 -26.11
N ILE A 307 -6.89 -16.29 -24.99
CA ILE A 307 -6.09 -15.97 -23.81
C ILE A 307 -5.98 -17.17 -22.87
N LEU A 308 -7.07 -17.90 -22.73
CA LEU A 308 -7.24 -18.97 -21.75
C LEU A 308 -6.89 -20.34 -22.35
N GLY A 309 -6.93 -20.48 -23.68
CA GLY A 309 -6.76 -21.76 -24.37
C GLY A 309 -7.90 -22.76 -24.12
N VAL A 310 -9.04 -22.30 -23.57
CA VAL A 310 -10.18 -23.13 -23.17
C VAL A 310 -11.50 -22.55 -23.66
N ASP A 311 -12.41 -23.41 -24.12
CA ASP A 311 -13.77 -23.03 -24.48
C ASP A 311 -14.59 -22.71 -23.21
N LEU A 312 -15.00 -21.45 -23.07
CA LEU A 312 -15.76 -20.93 -21.94
C LEU A 312 -17.13 -21.62 -21.75
N ALA A 313 -17.70 -22.19 -22.81
CA ALA A 313 -19.07 -22.71 -22.78
C ALA A 313 -19.25 -23.95 -21.87
N GLY A 314 -18.16 -24.64 -21.52
CA GLY A 314 -18.19 -25.87 -20.73
C GLY A 314 -17.76 -25.75 -19.26
N PHE A 315 -17.21 -24.61 -18.83
CA PHE A 315 -16.63 -24.46 -17.50
C PHE A 315 -17.51 -23.60 -16.59
N ALA A 316 -18.27 -24.25 -15.72
CA ALA A 316 -18.99 -23.60 -14.63
C ALA A 316 -18.04 -22.93 -13.60
N ASP A 317 -16.77 -23.32 -13.58
CA ASP A 317 -15.75 -22.87 -12.62
C ASP A 317 -14.45 -22.49 -13.35
N LEU A 318 -14.46 -21.29 -13.93
CA LEU A 318 -13.40 -20.70 -14.75
C LEU A 318 -12.07 -20.50 -14.00
N SER A 319 -12.13 -20.35 -12.68
CA SER A 319 -11.00 -20.23 -11.77
C SER A 319 -10.00 -21.39 -11.92
N ARG A 320 -10.49 -22.64 -11.85
CA ARG A 320 -9.65 -23.86 -11.90
C ARG A 320 -9.03 -24.17 -13.26
N ALA A 321 -9.69 -23.76 -14.35
CA ALA A 321 -9.19 -24.01 -15.71
C ALA A 321 -8.00 -23.10 -16.06
N LEU A 322 -8.02 -21.86 -15.56
CA LEU A 322 -7.03 -20.82 -15.83
C LEU A 322 -5.74 -20.96 -15.04
N GLU A 323 -5.85 -21.45 -13.82
CA GLU A 323 -4.72 -21.74 -12.94
C GLU A 323 -3.75 -22.77 -13.54
N ARG A 324 -4.18 -23.60 -14.50
CA ARG A 324 -3.33 -24.61 -15.13
C ARG A 324 -2.48 -24.08 -16.30
N HIS A 325 -2.92 -23.04 -17.00
CA HIS A 325 -2.30 -22.60 -18.26
C HIS A 325 -1.41 -21.34 -18.12
N LEU A 326 -1.61 -20.52 -17.08
CA LEU A 326 -0.83 -19.30 -16.84
C LEU A 326 0.39 -19.49 -15.91
N LYS A 327 0.87 -20.73 -15.73
CA LYS A 327 1.97 -21.16 -14.83
C LYS A 327 3.37 -20.57 -15.12
N GLY A 328 3.46 -19.45 -15.82
CA GLY A 328 4.72 -18.89 -16.29
C GLY A 328 5.20 -17.61 -15.60
N ILE A 329 4.31 -16.75 -15.08
CA ILE A 329 4.70 -15.34 -14.81
C ILE A 329 4.07 -14.70 -13.55
N ILE A 330 3.14 -15.32 -12.82
CA ILE A 330 2.29 -14.58 -11.85
C ILE A 330 2.42 -15.08 -10.40
N ILE A 331 2.84 -14.18 -9.51
CA ILE A 331 3.22 -14.42 -8.09
C ILE A 331 2.00 -14.64 -7.17
N SER A 332 0.79 -14.26 -7.58
CA SER A 332 -0.46 -14.51 -6.87
C SER A 332 -1.63 -14.17 -7.77
N PHE A 333 -2.52 -15.13 -8.00
CA PHE A 333 -3.57 -15.05 -9.00
C PHE A 333 -4.93 -15.30 -8.36
N GLU A 334 -5.89 -14.41 -8.61
CA GLU A 334 -7.28 -14.59 -8.22
C GLU A 334 -8.15 -14.26 -9.44
N VAL A 335 -8.94 -15.24 -9.91
CA VAL A 335 -9.88 -15.05 -11.03
C VAL A 335 -11.22 -14.65 -10.46
N VAL A 336 -11.74 -13.50 -10.89
CA VAL A 336 -13.06 -13.04 -10.48
C VAL A 336 -13.94 -12.89 -11.72
N SER A 337 -15.01 -13.69 -11.77
CA SER A 337 -16.07 -13.57 -12.79
C SER A 337 -17.17 -12.64 -12.29
N SER A 338 -17.65 -11.74 -13.14
CA SER A 338 -18.71 -10.80 -12.76
C SER A 338 -20.06 -11.46 -12.44
N ALA A 339 -20.24 -12.76 -12.72
CA ALA A 339 -21.45 -13.53 -12.38
C ALA A 339 -21.68 -13.67 -10.86
N MET A 340 -20.66 -13.41 -10.02
CA MET A 340 -20.81 -13.41 -8.56
C MET A 340 -21.53 -12.18 -7.99
N PHE A 341 -21.80 -11.14 -8.79
CA PHE A 341 -22.42 -9.89 -8.30
C PHE A 341 -23.94 -9.80 -8.46
N SER A 342 -24.62 -10.82 -8.99
CA SER A 342 -26.06 -10.73 -9.32
C SER A 342 -27.04 -11.48 -8.39
N ASN A 343 -26.62 -12.08 -7.29
CA ASN A 343 -27.56 -12.73 -6.36
C ASN A 343 -27.67 -11.99 -5.02
N VAL A 344 -28.51 -10.96 -5.00
CA VAL A 344 -29.23 -10.59 -3.78
C VAL A 344 -30.32 -11.65 -3.58
N GLN A 345 -30.05 -12.65 -2.74
CA GLN A 345 -31.10 -13.45 -2.09
C GLN A 345 -30.79 -13.58 -0.60
N ILE A 346 -31.74 -13.12 0.21
CA ILE A 346 -31.78 -13.35 1.65
C ILE A 346 -32.07 -14.85 1.87
N GLN A 347 -31.13 -15.61 2.43
CA GLN A 347 -31.40 -16.83 3.22
C GLN A 347 -30.15 -17.31 3.99
N PRO A 348 -30.29 -18.18 5.02
CA PRO A 348 -29.65 -18.03 6.32
C PRO A 348 -28.33 -18.81 6.44
N LEU A 349 -27.49 -18.37 7.38
CA LEU A 349 -26.27 -19.00 7.90
C LEU A 349 -26.07 -20.48 7.55
N ARG A 350 -25.10 -20.75 6.67
CA ARG A 350 -24.02 -21.77 6.84
C ARG A 350 -23.00 -21.66 5.70
N ASP A 351 -21.76 -21.42 6.11
CA ASP A 351 -20.47 -21.67 5.45
C ASP A 351 -20.17 -21.17 4.02
N SER A 352 -18.95 -20.60 3.94
CA SER A 352 -18.05 -20.39 2.78
C SER A 352 -18.19 -19.11 1.92
N SER A 353 -17.11 -18.32 2.01
CA SER A 353 -16.51 -17.40 1.02
C SER A 353 -17.39 -16.33 0.36
N SER A 354 -17.49 -15.16 1.00
CA SER A 354 -17.89 -13.90 0.38
C SER A 354 -16.67 -13.12 -0.15
N LEU A 355 -16.59 -12.96 -1.46
CA LEU A 355 -15.64 -12.07 -2.14
C LEU A 355 -16.20 -10.64 -2.12
N ASP A 356 -15.66 -9.79 -1.25
CA ASP A 356 -16.04 -8.38 -1.13
C ASP A 356 -15.21 -7.50 -2.08
N PHE A 357 -15.77 -7.17 -3.25
CA PHE A 357 -15.39 -5.97 -3.99
C PHE A 357 -16.49 -4.92 -3.82
N ARG A 358 -16.26 -3.98 -2.91
CA ARG A 358 -17.00 -2.72 -2.84
C ARG A 358 -16.02 -1.60 -3.15
N PHE A 359 -16.23 -0.92 -4.29
CA PHE A 359 -15.44 0.24 -4.70
C PHE A 359 -15.62 1.43 -3.76
#